data_AF-A0A0E4C801-F1
#
_entry.id   AF-A0A0E4C801-F1
#
_cell.length_a   1.000
_cell.length_b   1.000
_cell.length_c   1.000
_cell.angle_alpha   90.00
_cell.angle_beta   90.00
_cell.angle_gamma   90.00
#
_symmetry.space_group_name_H-M   'P 1'
#
loop_
_entity.id
_entity.type
_entity.pdbx_description
1 polymer ?
#
loop_
_entity_poly.entity_id
_entity_poly.type
_entity_poly.pdbx_seq_one_letter_code
_entity_poly.pdbx_strand_id
1 'polypeptide(L)'
;MKKRVGVFVCECGTNIAATVDTQQVAEYAKTLPGVVYATNYKYMCSDPGQELIRTAIKEQNLEQVVVASCSPRMHEKTFRNAVEGGGINGYMFEMVNIREQNSWVHHDRQEATKKAEDLVRMGVAKVLRNQPLKISTIPVTKRAMVIGGGIAGMQAALDIAEAGHRVILVEKEASIGGKMTQLDKTFPTMDCAA
;
A
#
# COMPACT_ATOMS: atom_id res chain seq x y z
N MET A 1 -0.81 12.44 28.02
CA MET A 1 -1.12 13.44 26.98
C MET A 1 -2.21 12.89 26.07
N LYS A 2 -3.28 13.64 25.79
CA LYS A 2 -4.29 13.22 24.80
C LYS A 2 -3.64 13.34 23.41
N LYS A 3 -3.42 12.21 22.73
CA LYS A 3 -2.83 12.19 21.40
C LYS A 3 -3.81 12.79 20.38
N ARG A 4 -3.30 13.53 19.38
CA ARG A 4 -4.10 14.22 18.35
C ARG A 4 -4.15 13.42 17.05
N VAL A 5 -5.28 12.76 16.78
CA VAL A 5 -5.49 11.91 15.60
C VAL A 5 -6.25 12.65 14.50
N GLY A 6 -5.77 12.55 13.26
CA GLY A 6 -6.53 12.92 12.06
C GLY A 6 -7.04 11.69 11.32
N VAL A 7 -8.31 11.67 10.95
CA VAL A 7 -8.93 10.55 10.20
C VAL A 7 -9.33 11.00 8.79
N PHE A 8 -8.86 10.30 7.77
CA PHE A 8 -9.14 10.64 6.38
C PHE A 8 -9.85 9.48 5.69
N VAL A 9 -11.08 9.71 5.21
CA VAL A 9 -11.92 8.68 4.59
C VAL A 9 -11.90 8.85 3.07
N CYS A 10 -11.49 7.81 2.35
CA CYS A 10 -11.40 7.85 0.89
C CYS A 10 -12.71 7.37 0.25
N GLU A 11 -13.16 8.06 -0.81
CA GLU A 11 -14.29 7.61 -1.64
C GLU A 11 -13.86 6.62 -2.73
N CYS A 12 -12.59 6.71 -3.14
CA CYS A 12 -12.01 5.93 -4.23
C CYS A 12 -12.87 6.04 -5.51
N GLY A 13 -13.32 7.26 -5.83
CA GLY A 13 -14.34 7.50 -6.84
C GLY A 13 -15.66 6.91 -6.37
N THR A 14 -16.16 5.88 -7.06
CA THR A 14 -17.36 5.14 -6.67
C THR A 14 -17.05 3.82 -5.96
N ASN A 15 -15.78 3.38 -5.92
CA ASN A 15 -15.44 2.07 -5.37
C ASN A 15 -15.75 1.92 -3.89
N ILE A 16 -15.64 3.00 -3.11
CA ILE A 16 -16.04 3.04 -1.70
C ILE A 16 -17.37 3.77 -1.57
N ALA A 17 -17.48 4.98 -2.14
CA ALA A 17 -18.64 5.86 -1.94
C ALA A 17 -19.99 5.34 -2.49
N ALA A 18 -19.99 4.35 -3.40
CA ALA A 18 -21.23 3.73 -3.85
C ALA A 18 -21.88 2.86 -2.75
N THR A 19 -21.06 2.18 -1.95
CA THR A 19 -21.51 1.19 -0.96
C THR A 19 -21.34 1.68 0.48
N VAL A 20 -20.45 2.63 0.73
CA VAL A 20 -20.18 3.18 2.06
C VAL A 20 -20.45 4.69 2.04
N ASP A 21 -21.22 5.19 3.00
CA ASP A 21 -21.37 6.62 3.20
C ASP A 21 -20.13 7.20 3.89
N THR A 22 -19.17 7.64 3.08
CA THR A 22 -17.86 8.11 3.55
C THR A 22 -17.94 9.40 4.35
N GLN A 23 -18.95 10.24 4.08
CA GLN A 23 -19.19 11.45 4.85
C GLN A 23 -19.69 11.09 6.25
N GLN A 24 -20.65 10.16 6.36
CA GLN A 24 -21.11 9.65 7.64
C GLN A 24 -19.96 9.04 8.45
N VAL A 25 -19.10 8.22 7.84
CA VAL A 25 -17.93 7.63 8.51
C VAL A 25 -16.98 8.70 9.02
N ALA A 26 -16.76 9.77 8.25
CA ALA A 26 -15.91 10.89 8.67
C ALA A 26 -16.53 11.66 9.85
N GLU A 27 -17.84 11.91 9.85
CA GLU A 27 -18.53 12.54 10.97
C GLU A 27 -18.52 11.66 12.23
N TYR A 28 -18.79 10.36 12.08
CA TYR A 28 -18.66 9.39 13.16
C TYR A 28 -17.26 9.41 13.77
N ALA A 29 -16.21 9.45 12.95
CA ALA A 29 -14.83 9.45 13.42
C ALA A 29 -14.52 10.63 14.36
N LYS A 30 -15.16 11.80 14.19
CA LYS A 30 -15.00 12.97 15.08
C LYS A 30 -15.45 12.70 16.51
N THR A 31 -16.34 11.72 16.72
CA THR A 31 -16.83 11.34 18.05
C THR A 31 -15.86 10.46 18.82
N LEU A 32 -14.84 9.90 18.14
CA LEU A 32 -13.92 8.94 18.73
C LEU A 32 -12.86 9.64 19.61
N PRO A 33 -12.47 9.03 20.75
CA PRO A 33 -11.47 9.61 21.63
C PRO A 33 -10.14 9.92 20.92
N GLY A 34 -9.64 11.14 21.05
CA GLY A 34 -8.36 11.58 20.49
C GLY A 34 -8.43 12.06 19.03
N VAL A 35 -9.55 11.86 18.33
CA VAL A 35 -9.74 12.42 16.99
C VAL A 35 -10.02 13.91 17.10
N VAL A 36 -9.18 14.73 16.46
CA VAL A 36 -9.30 16.19 16.45
C VAL A 36 -9.65 16.74 15.06
N TYR A 37 -9.50 15.92 14.03
CA TYR A 37 -9.81 16.26 12.65
C TYR A 37 -10.30 15.01 11.92
N ALA A 38 -11.39 15.13 11.16
CA ALA A 38 -11.81 14.08 10.25
C ALA A 38 -12.48 14.67 9.00
N THR A 39 -12.19 14.08 7.84
CA THR A 39 -12.73 14.52 6.55
C THR A 39 -12.80 13.36 5.56
N ASN A 40 -13.62 13.50 4.52
CA ASN A 40 -13.62 12.61 3.36
C ASN A 40 -13.05 13.32 2.12
N TYR A 41 -12.47 12.55 1.21
CA TYR A 41 -12.00 13.06 -0.08
C TYR A 41 -12.04 11.99 -1.16
N LYS A 42 -12.18 12.44 -2.42
CA LYS A 42 -12.42 11.56 -3.56
C LYS A 42 -11.33 10.50 -3.78
N TYR A 43 -10.08 10.93 -3.73
CA TYR A 43 -8.91 10.07 -3.94
C TYR A 43 -7.80 10.44 -2.96
N MET A 44 -7.78 9.81 -1.78
CA MET A 44 -6.76 10.13 -0.77
C MET A 44 -5.32 9.88 -1.23
N CYS A 45 -5.09 8.93 -2.15
CA CYS A 45 -3.75 8.59 -2.63
C CYS A 45 -3.23 9.53 -3.74
N SER A 46 -4.09 10.38 -4.32
CA SER A 46 -3.65 11.36 -5.32
C SER A 46 -2.85 12.50 -4.67
N ASP A 47 -2.15 13.30 -5.47
CA ASP A 47 -1.34 14.41 -4.93
C ASP A 47 -2.17 15.38 -4.07
N PRO A 48 -3.38 15.82 -4.47
CA PRO A 48 -4.23 16.63 -3.59
C PRO A 48 -4.63 15.93 -2.29
N GLY A 49 -4.89 14.61 -2.33
CA GLY A 49 -5.25 13.84 -1.14
C GLY A 49 -4.09 13.69 -0.16
N GLN A 50 -2.86 13.51 -0.67
CA GLN A 50 -1.65 13.49 0.15
C GLN A 50 -1.33 14.87 0.71
N GLU A 51 -1.53 15.94 -0.07
CA GLU A 51 -1.31 17.30 0.41
C GLU A 51 -2.33 17.70 1.50
N LEU A 52 -3.58 17.25 1.36
CA LEU A 52 -4.58 17.39 2.42
C LEU A 52 -4.10 16.80 3.75
N ILE A 53 -3.46 15.61 3.73
CA ILE A 53 -2.86 15.00 4.93
C ILE A 53 -1.74 15.88 5.47
N ARG A 54 -0.78 16.29 4.63
CA ARG A 54 0.39 17.09 5.06
C ARG A 54 -0.01 18.44 5.66
N THR A 55 -0.97 19.11 5.04
CA THR A 55 -1.49 20.39 5.51
C THR A 55 -2.26 20.22 6.82
N ALA A 56 -3.15 19.24 6.89
CA ALA A 56 -3.90 18.96 8.12
C ALA A 56 -2.98 18.58 9.29
N ILE A 57 -1.88 17.86 9.04
CA ILE A 57 -0.86 17.56 10.04
C ILE A 57 -0.34 18.85 10.70
N LYS A 58 -0.01 19.87 9.90
CA LYS A 58 0.52 21.15 10.37
C LYS A 58 -0.55 21.99 11.03
N GLU A 59 -1.67 22.22 10.34
CA GLU A 59 -2.74 23.12 10.79
C GLU A 59 -3.43 22.62 12.05
N GLN A 60 -3.67 21.30 12.14
CA GLN A 60 -4.38 20.69 13.26
C GLN A 60 -3.42 20.15 14.32
N ASN A 61 -2.11 20.36 14.16
CA ASN A 61 -1.07 19.81 15.04
C ASN A 61 -1.31 18.31 15.30
N LEU A 62 -1.48 17.54 14.24
CA LEU A 62 -1.71 16.10 14.37
C LEU A 62 -0.43 15.42 14.84
N GLU A 63 -0.58 14.38 15.65
CA GLU A 63 0.51 13.51 16.08
C GLU A 63 0.39 12.13 15.43
N GLN A 64 -0.79 11.82 14.89
CA GLN A 64 -1.18 10.50 14.42
C GLN A 64 -2.19 10.61 13.27
N VAL A 65 -2.13 9.67 12.34
CA VAL A 65 -2.99 9.68 11.15
C VAL A 65 -3.64 8.32 10.94
N VAL A 66 -4.93 8.32 10.64
CA VAL A 66 -5.67 7.14 10.15
C VAL A 66 -6.18 7.44 8.75
N VAL A 67 -5.93 6.55 7.80
CA VAL A 67 -6.54 6.64 6.46
C VAL A 67 -7.44 5.43 6.24
N ALA A 68 -8.74 5.68 6.15
CA ALA A 68 -9.75 4.68 5.81
C ALA A 68 -9.93 4.62 4.29
N SER A 69 -9.36 3.60 3.66
CA SER A 69 -9.35 3.47 2.20
C SER A 69 -9.21 2.01 1.75
N CYS A 70 -8.20 1.72 0.94
CA CYS A 70 -7.90 0.40 0.38
C CYS A 70 -6.99 -0.44 1.30
N SER A 71 -6.54 -1.58 0.80
CA SER A 71 -5.64 -2.47 1.52
C SER A 71 -4.28 -1.83 1.83
N PRO A 72 -3.73 -2.03 3.05
CA PRO A 72 -2.35 -1.64 3.37
C PRO A 72 -1.32 -2.27 2.44
N ARG A 73 -1.61 -3.45 1.87
CA ARG A 73 -0.73 -4.11 0.90
C ARG A 73 -0.54 -3.31 -0.40
N MET A 74 -1.37 -2.29 -0.65
CA MET A 74 -1.32 -1.44 -1.83
C MET A 74 -0.69 -0.08 -1.54
N HIS A 75 -1.23 0.68 -0.58
CA HIS A 75 -0.88 2.10 -0.40
C HIS A 75 -0.30 2.45 0.98
N GLU A 76 0.03 1.47 1.83
CA GLU A 76 0.62 1.77 3.14
C GLU A 76 1.90 2.59 3.00
N LYS A 77 2.83 2.20 2.11
CA LYS A 77 4.07 2.95 1.87
C LYS A 77 3.78 4.37 1.36
N THR A 78 2.79 4.54 0.50
CA THR A 78 2.39 5.86 -0.03
C THR A 78 1.94 6.79 1.10
N PHE A 79 1.06 6.33 1.98
CA PHE A 79 0.58 7.16 3.08
C PHE A 79 1.61 7.36 4.19
N ARG A 80 2.47 6.37 4.47
CA ARG A 80 3.63 6.57 5.36
C ARG A 80 4.51 7.71 4.86
N ASN A 81 4.85 7.73 3.57
CA ASN A 81 5.62 8.81 2.96
C ASN A 81 4.89 10.16 3.04
N ALA A 82 3.56 10.18 2.87
CA ALA A 82 2.77 11.41 3.00
C ALA A 82 2.78 11.96 4.43
N VAL A 83 2.63 11.09 5.43
CA VAL A 83 2.69 11.44 6.86
C VAL A 83 4.09 11.93 7.25
N GLU A 84 5.15 11.26 6.76
CA GLU A 84 6.55 11.70 6.93
C GLU A 84 6.80 13.06 6.28
N GLY A 85 6.28 13.30 5.07
CA GLY A 85 6.33 14.60 4.41
C GLY A 85 5.55 15.70 5.16
N GLY A 86 4.60 15.33 6.02
CA GLY A 86 3.91 16.24 6.93
C GLY A 86 4.70 16.54 8.21
N GLY A 87 5.77 15.79 8.51
CA GLY A 87 6.63 15.97 9.68
C GLY A 87 6.37 15.01 10.84
N ILE A 88 5.54 13.98 10.66
CA ILE A 88 5.27 12.96 11.68
C ILE A 88 5.99 11.65 11.28
N ASN A 89 6.48 10.89 12.25
CA ASN A 89 7.03 9.55 12.01
C ASN A 89 6.04 8.63 11.27
N GLY A 90 6.48 7.96 10.20
CA GLY A 90 5.63 7.12 9.36
C GLY A 90 4.96 5.93 10.06
N TYR A 91 5.40 5.55 11.26
CA TYR A 91 4.74 4.50 12.07
C TYR A 91 3.66 5.03 13.01
N MET A 92 3.46 6.35 13.05
CA MET A 92 2.32 6.99 13.72
C MET A 92 1.08 7.05 12.80
N PHE A 93 1.03 6.14 11.82
CA PHE A 93 0.02 6.01 10.81
C PHE A 93 -0.66 4.64 10.94
N GLU A 94 -1.98 4.59 10.73
CA GLU A 94 -2.73 3.35 10.59
C GLU A 94 -3.62 3.38 9.34
N MET A 95 -3.60 2.29 8.57
CA MET A 95 -4.45 2.14 7.40
C MET A 95 -5.65 1.26 7.73
N VAL A 96 -6.85 1.74 7.43
CA VAL A 96 -8.09 1.01 7.64
C VAL A 96 -8.67 0.61 6.29
N ASN A 97 -8.82 -0.69 6.05
CA ASN A 97 -9.33 -1.20 4.77
C ASN A 97 -10.86 -1.21 4.77
N ILE A 98 -11.47 -0.22 4.12
CA ILE A 98 -12.91 -0.13 3.89
C ILE A 98 -13.30 -0.38 2.42
N ARG A 99 -12.36 -0.86 1.58
CA ARG A 99 -12.61 -1.20 0.18
C ARG A 99 -12.69 -2.71 -0.04
N GLU A 100 -11.54 -3.39 -0.11
CA GLU A 100 -11.49 -4.84 -0.36
C GLU A 100 -12.17 -5.65 0.76
N GLN A 101 -12.15 -5.14 1.99
CA GLN A 101 -12.74 -5.82 3.16
C GLN A 101 -14.12 -5.28 3.54
N ASN A 102 -14.63 -4.30 2.79
CA ASN A 102 -15.94 -3.71 3.04
C ASN A 102 -16.67 -3.36 1.73
N SER A 103 -16.48 -2.17 1.14
CA SER A 103 -17.34 -1.68 0.05
C SER A 103 -17.47 -2.62 -1.18
N TRP A 104 -16.44 -3.41 -1.49
CA TRP A 104 -16.46 -4.36 -2.61
C TRP A 104 -17.16 -5.68 -2.31
N VAL A 105 -17.40 -5.99 -1.04
CA VAL A 105 -17.88 -7.31 -0.60
C VAL A 105 -19.19 -7.23 0.22
N HIS A 106 -19.79 -6.04 0.33
CA HIS A 106 -21.12 -5.86 0.92
C HIS A 106 -22.02 -5.18 -0.13
N HIS A 107 -23.32 -5.44 -0.05
CA HIS A 107 -24.31 -4.87 -0.96
C HIS A 107 -25.23 -3.86 -0.26
N ASP A 108 -25.51 -4.07 1.04
CA ASP A 108 -26.29 -3.15 1.82
C ASP A 108 -25.43 -1.96 2.27
N ARG A 109 -25.86 -0.76 1.87
CA ARG A 109 -25.12 0.48 2.15
C ARG A 109 -25.08 0.84 3.63
N GLN A 110 -26.15 0.57 4.39
CA GLN A 110 -26.20 0.90 5.80
C GLN A 110 -25.29 -0.03 6.61
N GLU A 111 -25.35 -1.33 6.34
CA GLU A 111 -24.49 -2.32 7.01
C GLU A 111 -23.01 -2.13 6.65
N ALA A 112 -22.71 -1.85 5.38
CA ALA A 112 -21.35 -1.52 4.96
C ALA A 112 -20.84 -0.25 5.65
N THR A 113 -21.69 0.77 5.81
CA THR A 113 -21.31 2.00 6.50
C THR A 113 -21.04 1.78 7.98
N LYS A 114 -21.92 1.08 8.70
CA LYS A 114 -21.68 0.69 10.11
C LYS A 114 -20.39 -0.10 10.27
N LYS A 115 -20.13 -1.04 9.36
CA LYS A 115 -18.86 -1.79 9.37
C LYS A 115 -17.65 -0.88 9.13
N ALA A 116 -17.75 0.12 8.25
CA ALA A 116 -16.68 1.08 8.04
C ALA A 116 -16.40 1.92 9.30
N GLU A 117 -17.46 2.37 10.00
CA GLU A 117 -17.35 3.07 11.28
C GLU A 117 -16.61 2.21 12.32
N ASP A 118 -16.98 0.93 12.44
CA ASP A 118 -16.33 -0.01 13.36
C ASP A 118 -14.85 -0.23 13.02
N LEU A 119 -14.53 -0.42 11.74
CA LEU A 119 -13.15 -0.57 11.27
C LEU A 119 -12.33 0.70 11.54
N VAL A 120 -12.91 1.88 11.34
CA VAL A 120 -12.26 3.16 11.67
C VAL A 120 -12.04 3.28 13.18
N ARG A 121 -13.03 2.93 14.00
CA ARG A 121 -12.90 2.89 15.45
C ARG A 121 -11.76 1.98 15.90
N MET A 122 -11.62 0.80 15.29
CA MET A 122 -10.52 -0.13 15.56
C MET A 122 -9.16 0.48 15.15
N GLY A 123 -9.08 1.12 13.98
CA GLY A 123 -7.88 1.79 13.51
C GLY A 123 -7.44 2.94 14.43
N VAL A 124 -8.38 3.77 14.86
CA VAL A 124 -8.13 4.84 15.84
C VAL A 124 -7.67 4.26 17.18
N ALA A 125 -8.34 3.23 17.69
CA ALA A 125 -7.95 2.59 18.95
C ALA A 125 -6.52 2.03 18.92
N LYS A 126 -6.09 1.50 17.77
CA LYS A 126 -4.72 1.03 17.55
C LYS A 126 -3.74 2.19 17.42
N VAL A 127 -4.01 3.18 16.57
CA VAL A 127 -3.06 4.28 16.31
C VAL A 127 -2.73 5.02 17.61
N LEU A 128 -3.69 5.21 18.51
CA LEU A 128 -3.47 5.81 19.83
C LEU A 128 -2.39 5.11 20.66
N ARG A 129 -2.09 3.84 20.37
CA ARG A 129 -1.04 3.05 21.04
C ARG A 129 0.24 2.92 20.24
N ASN A 130 0.26 3.36 18.98
CA ASN A 130 1.47 3.37 18.16
C ASN A 130 2.57 4.22 18.82
N GLN A 131 3.80 3.80 18.58
CA GLN A 131 5.03 4.47 18.99
C GLN A 131 5.88 4.75 17.76
N PRO A 132 6.67 5.84 17.77
CA PRO A 132 7.55 6.13 16.65
C PRO A 132 8.62 5.04 16.55
N LEU A 133 8.82 4.51 15.33
CA LEU A 133 9.86 3.52 15.06
C LEU A 133 10.94 4.09 14.15
N LYS A 134 12.11 3.46 14.17
CA LYS A 134 13.23 3.77 13.29
C LYS A 134 13.42 2.63 12.31
N ILE A 135 13.62 2.97 11.04
CA ILE A 135 13.94 1.99 10.01
C ILE A 135 15.36 1.48 10.28
N SER A 136 15.50 0.16 10.44
CA SER A 136 16.82 -0.47 10.49
C SER A 136 17.36 -0.62 9.08
N THR A 137 18.62 -0.27 8.87
CA THR A 137 19.34 -0.56 7.62
C THR A 137 20.16 -1.82 7.81
N ILE A 138 20.26 -2.61 6.74
CA ILE A 138 21.12 -3.79 6.68
C ILE A 138 21.99 -3.71 5.42
N PRO A 139 23.26 -4.11 5.48
CA PRO A 139 24.12 -4.11 4.29
C PRO A 139 23.59 -5.11 3.27
N VAL A 140 23.58 -4.69 1.99
CA VAL A 140 23.15 -5.54 0.87
C VAL A 140 24.37 -6.09 0.16
N THR A 141 24.57 -7.41 0.21
CA THR A 141 25.59 -8.09 -0.59
C THR A 141 25.32 -7.85 -2.08
N LYS A 142 26.30 -7.32 -2.80
CA LYS A 142 26.19 -7.01 -4.25
C LYS A 142 26.34 -8.27 -5.11
N ARG A 143 25.40 -9.19 -4.94
CA ARG A 143 25.32 -10.47 -5.66
C ARG A 143 23.86 -10.89 -5.78
N ALA A 144 23.45 -11.32 -6.96
CA ALA A 144 22.12 -11.86 -7.21
C ALA A 144 22.17 -13.39 -7.38
N MET A 145 21.06 -14.04 -7.08
CA MET A 145 20.80 -15.45 -7.41
C MET A 145 19.55 -15.51 -8.27
N VAL A 146 19.64 -16.18 -9.41
CA VAL A 146 18.53 -16.44 -10.33
C VAL A 146 18.25 -17.94 -10.28
N ILE A 147 16.99 -18.30 -10.03
CA ILE A 147 16.55 -19.70 -9.93
C ILE A 147 15.70 -20.00 -11.16
N GLY A 148 16.17 -20.93 -12.00
CA GLY A 148 15.61 -21.29 -13.30
C GLY A 148 16.39 -20.65 -14.44
N GLY A 149 17.01 -21.47 -15.28
CA GLY A 149 17.75 -21.13 -16.49
C GLY A 149 16.91 -21.15 -17.77
N GLY A 150 15.60 -20.88 -17.68
CA GLY A 150 14.78 -20.60 -18.87
C GLY A 150 15.05 -19.19 -19.44
N ILE A 151 14.40 -18.84 -20.55
CA ILE A 151 14.60 -17.52 -21.21
C ILE A 151 14.50 -16.33 -20.23
N ALA A 152 13.52 -16.32 -19.32
CA ALA A 152 13.36 -15.26 -18.33
C ALA A 152 14.54 -15.16 -17.35
N GLY A 153 15.03 -16.30 -16.86
CA GLY A 153 16.14 -16.32 -15.91
C GLY A 153 17.48 -16.04 -16.57
N MET A 154 17.71 -16.54 -17.79
CA MET A 154 18.90 -16.21 -18.56
C MET A 154 18.97 -14.72 -18.86
N GLN A 155 17.87 -14.10 -19.30
CA GLN A 155 17.83 -12.65 -19.54
C GLN A 155 18.09 -11.85 -18.27
N ALA A 156 17.42 -12.20 -17.16
CA ALA A 156 17.66 -11.52 -15.88
C ALA A 156 19.13 -11.67 -15.42
N ALA A 157 19.75 -12.84 -15.64
CA ALA A 157 21.14 -13.06 -15.28
C ALA A 157 22.10 -12.24 -16.16
N LEU A 158 21.84 -12.14 -17.47
CA LEU A 158 22.61 -11.30 -18.39
C LEU A 158 22.51 -9.82 -18.02
N ASP A 159 21.29 -9.29 -17.85
CA ASP A 159 21.08 -7.88 -17.50
C ASP A 159 21.80 -7.48 -16.20
N ILE A 160 21.74 -8.35 -15.17
CA ILE A 160 22.41 -8.10 -13.89
C ILE A 160 23.94 -8.19 -14.04
N ALA A 161 24.44 -9.12 -14.85
CA ALA A 161 25.87 -9.25 -15.11
C ALA A 161 26.43 -8.07 -15.92
N GLU A 162 25.71 -7.60 -16.94
CA GLU A 162 26.04 -6.42 -17.74
C GLU A 162 26.02 -5.14 -16.91
N ALA A 163 25.15 -5.05 -15.90
CA ALA A 163 25.17 -3.97 -14.90
C ALA A 163 26.39 -4.05 -13.92
N GLY A 164 27.27 -5.03 -14.07
CA GLY A 164 28.49 -5.18 -13.28
C GLY A 164 28.31 -5.92 -11.95
N HIS A 165 27.22 -6.67 -11.79
CA HIS A 165 26.95 -7.42 -10.56
C HIS A 165 27.19 -8.93 -10.74
N ARG A 166 27.69 -9.59 -9.69
CA ARG A 166 27.87 -11.05 -9.71
C ARG A 166 26.52 -11.76 -9.65
N VAL A 167 26.32 -12.76 -10.51
CA VAL A 167 25.10 -13.57 -10.58
C VAL A 167 25.42 -15.04 -10.40
N ILE A 168 24.59 -15.75 -9.64
CA ILE A 168 24.56 -17.22 -9.59
C ILE A 168 23.27 -17.66 -10.27
N LEU A 169 23.37 -18.40 -11.38
CA LEU A 169 22.21 -19.01 -12.04
C LEU A 169 22.13 -20.48 -11.61
N VAL A 170 20.99 -20.87 -11.05
CA VAL A 170 20.72 -22.25 -10.61
C VAL A 170 19.62 -22.82 -11.49
N GLU A 171 19.95 -23.83 -12.29
CA GLU A 171 18.98 -24.61 -13.07
C GLU A 171 18.79 -25.99 -12.40
N LYS A 172 17.54 -26.46 -12.39
CA LYS A 172 17.17 -27.75 -11.80
C LYS A 172 17.59 -28.89 -12.72
N GLU A 173 17.37 -28.73 -14.02
CA GLU A 173 17.67 -29.73 -15.03
C GLU A 173 19.15 -29.69 -15.46
N ALA A 174 19.58 -30.68 -16.23
CA ALA A 174 20.97 -30.77 -16.70
C ALA A 174 21.35 -29.65 -17.70
N SER A 175 20.38 -28.98 -18.30
CA SER A 175 20.58 -27.94 -19.31
C SER A 175 19.70 -26.72 -19.07
N ILE A 176 20.24 -25.54 -19.40
CA ILE A 176 19.49 -24.29 -19.49
C ILE A 176 18.63 -24.24 -20.77
N GLY A 177 17.80 -23.21 -20.90
CA GLY A 177 16.90 -22.96 -22.03
C GLY A 177 15.42 -23.17 -21.70
N GLY A 178 15.11 -24.02 -20.71
CA GLY A 178 13.74 -24.27 -20.25
C GLY A 178 12.81 -24.71 -21.38
N LYS A 179 11.53 -24.33 -21.31
CA LYS A 179 10.53 -24.73 -22.30
C LYS A 179 10.80 -24.21 -23.72
N MET A 180 11.56 -23.12 -23.88
CA MET A 180 11.82 -22.53 -25.19
C MET A 180 12.56 -23.51 -26.10
N THR A 181 13.54 -24.25 -25.57
CA THR A 181 14.30 -25.26 -26.31
C THR A 181 13.48 -26.46 -26.76
N GLN A 182 12.25 -26.62 -26.28
CA GLN A 182 11.32 -27.69 -26.67
C GLN A 182 10.36 -27.25 -27.78
N LEU A 183 10.35 -25.96 -28.12
CA LEU A 183 9.51 -25.41 -29.19
C LEU A 183 10.26 -25.49 -30.52
N ASP A 184 9.54 -25.78 -31.61
CA ASP A 184 10.11 -25.71 -32.96
C ASP A 184 10.27 -24.23 -33.40
N LYS A 185 9.19 -23.44 -33.23
CA LYS A 185 9.14 -22.04 -33.64
C LYS A 185 8.48 -21.13 -32.61
N THR A 186 8.83 -19.84 -32.63
CA THR A 186 8.25 -18.82 -31.76
C THR A 186 7.42 -17.81 -32.56
N PHE A 187 6.14 -17.69 -32.22
CA PHE A 187 5.27 -16.65 -32.79
C PHE A 187 5.62 -15.26 -32.19
N PRO A 188 5.36 -14.15 -32.89
CA PRO A 188 4.74 -14.05 -34.22
C PRO A 188 5.71 -14.18 -35.40
N THR A 189 7.03 -14.16 -35.18
CA THR A 189 8.04 -14.13 -36.27
C THR A 189 8.26 -15.48 -36.93
N MET A 190 7.88 -16.58 -36.26
CA MET A 190 8.11 -17.96 -36.68
C MET A 190 9.60 -18.32 -36.78
N ASP A 191 10.45 -17.62 -36.01
CA ASP A 191 11.86 -17.95 -35.83
C ASP A 191 12.03 -19.27 -35.08
N CYS A 192 13.17 -19.93 -35.28
CA CYS A 192 13.55 -21.11 -34.51
C CYS A 192 13.75 -20.74 -33.03
N ALA A 193 13.27 -21.59 -32.12
CA ALA A 193 13.30 -21.28 -30.68
C ALA A 193 14.67 -21.50 -30.00
N ALA A 194 15.54 -22.29 -30.63
CA ALA A 194 16.91 -22.58 -30.18
C ALA A 194 17.82 -22.81 -31.40
#